data_AF-A0A3B9K9J9-F1
#
_entry.id   AF-A0A3B9K9J9-F1
#
_cell.length_a   1.000
_cell.length_b   1.000
_cell.length_c   1.000
_cell.angle_alpha   90.00
_cell.angle_beta   90.00
_cell.angle_gamma   90.00
#
_symmetry.space_group_name_H-M   'P 1'
#
loop_
_entity.id
_entity.type
_entity.pdbx_description
1 polymer ?
#
loop_
_entity_poly.entity_id
_entity_poly.type
_entity_poly.pdbx_seq_one_letter_code
_entity_poly.pdbx_strand_id
1 'polypeptide(L)'
;MEPGEKSLDGLRRALVLPDHDITDFSPLQLAYLGDAVYELMARSHVLSRIQAPVEKLHRITTGLVKAQAQAAIYHALEEELSEEEKSMFRRGRNAKSYSRAKNASLSEYRIATGFEALMGWLLLTEQYGRIGEICRQGFAVIEEKQE
;
A
#
# COMPACT_ATOMS: atom_id res chain seq x y z
N MET A 1 11.15 18.47 -21.12
CA MET A 1 9.93 17.92 -20.50
C MET A 1 9.88 18.49 -19.10
N GLU A 2 8.82 19.21 -18.78
CA GLU A 2 8.66 19.94 -17.53
C GLU A 2 8.48 18.96 -16.35
N PRO A 3 9.04 19.23 -15.16
CA PRO A 3 8.96 18.36 -13.99
C PRO A 3 7.53 17.98 -13.56
N GLY A 4 6.54 18.82 -13.87
CA GLY A 4 5.12 18.64 -13.48
C GLY A 4 4.32 17.62 -14.29
N GLU A 5 4.88 17.01 -15.34
CA GLU A 5 4.17 15.97 -16.11
C GLU A 5 4.27 14.58 -15.47
N LYS A 6 5.17 14.37 -14.51
CA LYS A 6 5.43 13.06 -13.87
C LYS A 6 4.92 12.94 -12.43
N SER A 7 4.26 13.96 -11.90
CA SER A 7 3.66 13.95 -10.55
C SER A 7 2.17 13.58 -10.60
N LEU A 8 1.58 13.35 -9.41
CA LEU A 8 0.13 13.18 -9.30
C LEU A 8 -0.62 14.40 -9.82
N ASP A 9 -0.11 15.61 -9.62
CA ASP A 9 -0.67 16.83 -10.20
C ASP A 9 -0.74 16.78 -11.73
N GLY A 10 0.29 16.25 -12.39
CA GLY A 10 0.27 15.97 -13.84
C GLY A 10 -0.86 15.03 -14.24
N LEU A 11 -1.04 13.93 -13.50
CA LEU A 11 -2.10 12.96 -13.74
C LEU A 11 -3.50 13.53 -13.46
N ARG A 12 -3.67 14.31 -12.38
CA ARG A 12 -4.95 14.95 -12.03
C ARG A 12 -5.39 15.92 -13.12
N ARG A 13 -4.47 16.73 -13.64
CA ARG A 13 -4.75 17.62 -14.77
C ARG A 13 -5.10 16.85 -16.04
N ALA A 14 -4.34 15.80 -16.37
CA ALA A 14 -4.61 14.97 -17.55
C ALA A 14 -5.99 14.27 -17.49
N LEU A 15 -6.43 13.90 -16.28
CA LEU A 15 -7.70 13.23 -16.04
C LEU A 15 -8.86 14.19 -15.66
N VAL A 16 -8.61 15.51 -15.61
CA VAL A 16 -9.57 16.54 -15.20
C VAL A 16 -10.22 16.22 -13.85
N LEU A 17 -9.39 15.79 -12.89
CA LEU A 17 -9.84 15.43 -11.55
C LEU A 17 -9.91 16.67 -10.65
N PRO A 18 -10.93 16.78 -9.77
CA PRO A 18 -11.01 17.86 -8.80
C PRO A 18 -9.87 17.81 -7.79
N ASP A 19 -9.49 18.99 -7.30
CA ASP A 19 -8.59 19.10 -6.16
C ASP A 19 -9.34 18.74 -4.87
N HIS A 20 -8.71 17.88 -4.08
CA HIS A 20 -9.19 17.46 -2.76
C HIS A 20 -8.03 17.55 -1.79
N ASP A 21 -8.27 18.12 -0.61
CA ASP A 21 -7.29 18.12 0.46
C ASP A 21 -7.16 16.69 1.00
N ILE A 22 -5.97 16.32 1.43
CA ILE A 22 -5.71 15.05 2.12
C ILE A 22 -6.59 14.92 3.37
N THR A 23 -6.95 16.04 4.00
CA THR A 23 -7.87 16.08 5.14
C THR A 23 -9.29 15.63 4.80
N ASP A 24 -9.69 15.67 3.53
CA ASP A 24 -11.03 15.32 3.07
C ASP A 24 -11.26 13.80 3.01
N PHE A 25 -10.19 13.00 3.02
CA PHE A 25 -10.29 11.55 2.90
C PHE A 25 -10.38 10.87 4.26
N SER A 26 -11.43 10.05 4.43
CA SER A 26 -11.53 9.13 5.56
C SER A 26 -10.43 8.05 5.48
N PRO A 27 -10.07 7.41 6.60
CA PRO A 27 -9.06 6.36 6.60
C PRO A 27 -9.38 5.19 5.65
N LEU A 28 -10.66 4.87 5.44
CA LEU A 28 -11.07 3.82 4.49
C LEU A 28 -10.92 4.26 3.03
N GLN A 29 -11.13 5.55 2.72
CA GLN A 29 -10.86 6.08 1.37
C GLN A 29 -9.35 6.07 1.08
N LEU A 30 -8.53 6.39 2.08
CA LEU A 30 -7.07 6.27 1.96
C LEU A 30 -6.66 4.80 1.76
N ALA A 31 -7.24 3.87 2.51
CA ALA A 31 -6.97 2.44 2.33
C ALA A 31 -7.39 1.95 0.93
N TYR A 32 -8.56 2.36 0.46
CA TYR A 32 -9.02 2.06 -0.90
C TYR A 32 -8.02 2.50 -1.97
N LEU A 33 -7.47 3.70 -1.85
CA LEU A 33 -6.45 4.19 -2.78
C LEU A 33 -5.11 3.46 -2.59
N GLY A 34 -4.69 3.26 -1.36
CA GLY A 34 -3.42 2.65 -1.02
C GLY A 34 -3.31 1.17 -1.36
N ASP A 35 -4.42 0.44 -1.36
CA ASP A 35 -4.49 -0.94 -1.89
C ASP A 35 -4.08 -0.96 -3.37
N ALA A 36 -4.61 -0.05 -4.19
CA ALA A 36 -4.22 0.05 -5.60
C ALA A 36 -2.74 0.45 -5.79
N VAL A 37 -2.22 1.33 -4.94
CA VAL A 37 -0.80 1.71 -4.94
C VAL A 37 0.08 0.51 -4.64
N TYR A 38 -0.23 -0.22 -3.56
CA TYR A 38 0.56 -1.36 -3.11
C TYR A 38 0.48 -2.53 -4.11
N GLU A 39 -0.70 -2.81 -4.66
CA GLU A 39 -0.90 -3.79 -5.74
C GLU A 39 -0.03 -3.47 -6.96
N LEU A 40 0.03 -2.19 -7.37
CA LEU A 40 0.89 -1.77 -8.48
C LEU A 40 2.37 -2.01 -8.14
N MET A 41 2.82 -1.61 -6.95
CA MET A 41 4.21 -1.84 -6.52
C MET A 41 4.56 -3.33 -6.50
N ALA A 42 3.68 -4.17 -5.97
CA ALA A 42 3.89 -5.63 -5.91
C ALA A 42 3.94 -6.25 -7.31
N ARG A 43 3.03 -5.86 -8.22
CA ARG A 43 3.07 -6.33 -9.61
C ARG A 43 4.34 -5.90 -10.34
N SER A 44 4.75 -4.65 -10.16
CA SER A 44 5.99 -4.11 -10.74
C SER A 44 7.22 -4.84 -10.22
N HIS A 45 7.28 -5.14 -8.92
CA HIS A 45 8.35 -5.92 -8.31
C HIS A 45 8.42 -7.35 -8.85
N VAL A 46 7.28 -8.04 -8.95
CA VAL A 46 7.26 -9.42 -9.49
C VAL A 46 7.68 -9.44 -10.96
N LEU A 47 7.17 -8.51 -11.76
CA LEU A 47 7.52 -8.39 -13.19
C LEU A 47 8.99 -8.07 -13.43
N SER A 48 9.64 -7.31 -12.54
CA SER A 48 11.04 -6.95 -12.71
C SER A 48 12.00 -8.10 -12.39
N ARG A 49 11.55 -9.11 -11.63
CA ARG A 49 12.40 -10.22 -11.18
C ARG A 49 12.27 -11.49 -12.00
N ILE A 50 11.09 -11.76 -12.54
CA ILE A 50 10.84 -13.01 -13.26
C ILE A 50 10.06 -12.78 -14.55
N GLN A 51 10.46 -13.48 -15.60
CA GLN A 51 9.66 -13.62 -16.81
C GLN A 51 8.88 -14.94 -16.72
N ALA A 52 7.56 -14.86 -16.60
CA ALA A 52 6.70 -16.02 -16.40
C ALA A 52 5.29 -15.79 -16.98
N PRO A 53 4.50 -16.86 -17.21
CA PRO A 53 3.09 -16.73 -17.56
C PRO A 53 2.30 -15.93 -16.51
N VAL A 54 1.28 -15.19 -16.96
CA VAL A 54 0.46 -14.29 -16.12
C VAL A 54 -0.13 -14.99 -14.89
N GLU A 55 -0.55 -16.26 -15.03
CA GLU A 55 -1.06 -17.06 -13.91
C GLU A 55 -0.03 -17.20 -12.77
N LYS A 56 1.24 -17.44 -13.12
CA LYS A 56 2.33 -17.55 -12.14
C LYS A 56 2.63 -16.20 -11.50
N LEU A 57 2.63 -15.11 -12.28
CA LEU A 57 2.80 -13.76 -11.77
C LEU A 57 1.71 -13.41 -10.76
N HIS A 58 0.43 -13.64 -11.12
CA HIS A 58 -0.72 -13.40 -10.26
C HIS A 58 -0.66 -14.18 -8.94
N ARG A 59 -0.24 -15.46 -8.99
CA ARG A 59 -0.08 -16.28 -7.79
C ARG A 59 0.97 -15.72 -6.84
N ILE A 60 2.11 -15.24 -7.37
CA ILE A 60 3.17 -14.64 -6.56
C ILE A 60 2.72 -13.29 -5.99
N THR A 61 2.14 -12.41 -6.83
CA THR A 61 1.58 -11.12 -6.38
C THR A 61 0.56 -11.33 -5.26
N THR A 62 -0.39 -12.26 -5.41
CA THR A 62 -1.38 -12.58 -4.37
C THR A 62 -0.73 -12.93 -3.01
N GLY A 63 0.43 -13.59 -3.04
CA GLY A 63 1.21 -13.89 -1.85
C GLY A 63 1.78 -12.66 -1.14
N LEU A 64 2.13 -11.61 -1.89
CA LEU A 64 2.66 -10.34 -1.38
C LEU A 64 1.57 -9.39 -0.87
N VAL A 65 0.37 -9.46 -1.47
CA VAL A 65 -0.71 -8.48 -1.22
C VAL A 65 -1.79 -8.95 -0.26
N LYS A 66 -1.83 -10.24 0.09
CA LYS A 66 -2.78 -10.75 1.09
C LYS A 66 -2.58 -10.10 2.45
N ALA A 67 -3.66 -9.96 3.22
CA ALA A 67 -3.66 -9.31 4.54
C ALA A 67 -2.59 -9.84 5.52
N GLN A 68 -2.34 -11.15 5.50
CA GLN A 68 -1.30 -11.80 6.31
C GLN A 68 0.11 -11.26 5.98
N ALA A 69 0.40 -11.09 4.69
CA ALA A 69 1.70 -10.58 4.25
C ALA A 69 1.84 -9.10 4.60
N GLN A 70 0.81 -8.29 4.34
CA GLN A 70 0.81 -6.88 4.74
C GLN A 70 0.99 -6.70 6.25
N ALA A 71 0.36 -7.55 7.07
CA ALA A 71 0.53 -7.51 8.52
C ALA A 71 1.96 -7.88 8.95
N ALA A 72 2.55 -8.89 8.32
CA ALA A 72 3.95 -9.27 8.57
C ALA A 72 4.93 -8.15 8.17
N ILE A 73 4.67 -7.45 7.07
CA ILE A 73 5.46 -6.29 6.63
C ILE A 73 5.35 -5.16 7.64
N TYR A 74 4.13 -4.78 8.04
CA TYR A 74 3.94 -3.71 9.02
C TYR A 74 4.73 -3.98 10.31
N HIS A 75 4.64 -5.18 10.87
CA HIS A 75 5.35 -5.51 12.10
C HIS A 75 6.88 -5.51 11.95
N ALA A 76 7.40 -5.82 10.77
CA ALA A 76 8.84 -5.76 10.52
C ALA A 76 9.35 -4.32 10.42
N LEU A 77 8.51 -3.39 9.95
CA LEU A 77 8.87 -1.99 9.71
C LEU A 77 8.41 -1.03 10.81
N GLU A 78 7.64 -1.50 11.80
CA GLU A 78 6.94 -0.66 12.77
C GLU A 78 7.87 0.34 13.50
N GLU A 79 9.08 -0.09 13.86
CA GLU A 79 10.07 0.76 14.53
C GLU A 79 10.72 1.80 13.61
N GLU A 80 10.71 1.56 12.29
CA GLU A 80 11.27 2.46 11.29
C GLU A 80 10.25 3.53 10.82
N LEU A 81 8.99 3.40 11.24
CA LEU A 81 7.96 4.38 10.93
C LEU A 81 8.07 5.61 11.84
N SER A 82 7.91 6.78 11.24
CA SER A 82 7.70 8.04 11.95
C SER A 82 6.38 8.04 12.73
N GLU A 83 6.24 8.98 13.66
CA GLU A 83 5.01 9.08 14.46
C GLU A 83 3.79 9.48 13.61
N GLU A 84 4.00 10.28 12.57
CA GLU A 84 2.99 10.63 11.57
C GLU A 84 2.51 9.39 10.79
N GLU A 85 3.45 8.57 10.31
CA GLU A 85 3.14 7.32 9.60
C GLU A 85 2.40 6.34 10.51
N LYS A 86 2.87 6.16 11.75
CA LYS A 86 2.18 5.34 12.76
C LYS A 86 0.79 5.88 13.08
N SER A 87 0.62 7.20 13.13
CA SER A 87 -0.68 7.83 13.34
C SER A 87 -1.65 7.50 12.20
N MET A 88 -1.20 7.64 10.95
CA MET A 88 -2.00 7.30 9.77
C MET A 88 -2.36 5.82 9.71
N PHE A 89 -1.39 4.94 9.99
CA PHE A 89 -1.65 3.51 10.15
C PHE A 89 -2.73 3.22 11.20
N ARG A 90 -2.60 3.80 12.41
CA ARG A 90 -3.55 3.59 13.51
C ARG A 90 -4.96 4.03 13.13
N ARG A 91 -5.11 5.13 12.38
CA ARG A 91 -6.40 5.62 11.86
C ARG A 91 -7.04 4.60 10.92
N GLY A 92 -6.28 4.02 9.98
CA GLY A 92 -6.77 2.97 9.09
C GLY A 92 -7.14 1.69 9.84
N ARG A 93 -6.26 1.20 10.73
CA ARG A 93 -6.48 -0.03 11.53
C ARG A 93 -7.72 0.02 12.42
N ASN A 94 -8.07 1.22 12.89
CA ASN A 94 -9.23 1.44 13.76
C ASN A 94 -10.49 1.86 13.00
N ALA A 95 -10.42 2.00 11.67
CA ALA A 95 -11.59 2.29 10.87
C ALA A 95 -12.55 1.10 10.89
N LYS A 96 -13.83 1.36 11.17
CA LYS A 96 -14.85 0.32 11.23
C LYS A 96 -15.27 -0.07 9.81
N SER A 97 -14.75 -1.20 9.32
CA SER A 97 -15.31 -1.89 8.15
C SER A 97 -16.47 -2.79 8.59
N TYR A 98 -17.62 -2.70 7.91
CA TYR A 98 -18.83 -3.46 8.22
C TYR A 98 -18.80 -4.92 7.71
N SER A 99 -17.70 -5.41 7.13
CA SER A 99 -17.64 -6.77 6.56
C SER A 99 -16.75 -7.72 7.38
N ARG A 100 -17.24 -8.96 7.56
CA ARG A 100 -16.50 -10.07 8.19
C ARG A 100 -15.68 -10.81 7.12
N ALA A 101 -14.36 -10.85 7.26
CA ALA A 101 -13.51 -11.68 6.41
C ALA A 101 -13.59 -13.18 6.80
N LYS A 102 -13.65 -14.09 5.81
CA LYS A 102 -13.77 -15.54 6.02
C LYS A 102 -12.44 -16.30 6.18
N ASN A 103 -11.30 -15.71 5.79
CA ASN A 103 -10.02 -16.44 5.64
C ASN A 103 -8.80 -15.82 6.34
N ALA A 104 -8.84 -14.54 6.73
CA ALA A 104 -7.79 -13.88 7.53
C ALA A 104 -8.37 -13.57 8.91
N SER A 105 -7.53 -13.57 9.94
CA SER A 105 -7.98 -13.12 11.25
C SER A 105 -8.45 -11.66 11.17
N LEU A 106 -9.44 -11.30 11.98
CA LEU A 106 -9.93 -9.93 12.04
C LEU A 106 -8.79 -8.93 12.36
N SER A 107 -7.77 -9.38 13.09
CA SER A 107 -6.58 -8.58 13.42
C SER A 107 -5.72 -8.31 12.17
N GLU A 108 -5.38 -9.33 11.39
CA GLU A 108 -4.59 -9.18 10.16
C GLU A 108 -5.30 -8.27 9.15
N TYR A 109 -6.61 -8.42 9.00
CA TYR A 109 -7.39 -7.56 8.11
C TYR A 109 -7.32 -6.09 8.54
N ARG A 110 -7.45 -5.81 9.84
CA ARG A 110 -7.33 -4.45 10.37
C ARG A 110 -5.93 -3.89 10.18
N ILE A 111 -4.89 -4.70 10.39
CA ILE A 111 -3.51 -4.26 10.16
C ILE A 111 -3.30 -3.95 8.67
N ALA A 112 -3.78 -4.81 7.77
CA ALA A 112 -3.73 -4.57 6.33
C ALA A 112 -4.43 -3.25 5.95
N THR A 113 -5.65 -3.00 6.44
CA THR A 113 -6.33 -1.72 6.21
C THR A 113 -5.56 -0.52 6.77
N GLY A 114 -4.87 -0.68 7.90
CA GLY A 114 -3.95 0.33 8.42
C GLY A 114 -2.77 0.61 7.48
N PHE A 115 -2.16 -0.45 6.96
CA PHE A 115 -1.05 -0.38 6.03
C PHE A 115 -1.48 0.27 4.70
N GLU A 116 -2.59 -0.17 4.13
CA GLU A 116 -3.20 0.43 2.94
C GLU A 116 -3.48 1.93 3.15
N ALA A 117 -4.03 2.33 4.31
CA ALA A 117 -4.28 3.74 4.60
C ALA A 117 -2.99 4.57 4.64
N LEU A 118 -1.90 4.01 5.17
CA LEU A 118 -0.57 4.62 5.15
C LEU A 118 -0.07 4.81 3.71
N MET A 119 -0.19 3.78 2.86
CA MET A 119 0.21 3.86 1.45
C MET A 119 -0.56 4.92 0.68
N GLY A 120 -1.88 5.01 0.90
CA GLY A 120 -2.71 6.05 0.28
C GLY A 120 -2.33 7.46 0.73
N TRP A 121 -2.03 7.63 2.01
CA TRP A 121 -1.57 8.93 2.54
C TRP A 121 -0.21 9.35 1.99
N LEU A 122 0.76 8.42 1.94
CA LEU A 122 2.07 8.69 1.34
C LEU A 122 1.94 9.09 -0.14
N LEU A 123 1.01 8.45 -0.87
CA LEU A 123 0.75 8.82 -2.26
C LEU A 123 0.24 10.26 -2.34
N LEU A 124 -0.81 10.61 -1.60
CA LEU A 124 -1.42 11.94 -1.69
C LEU A 124 -0.52 13.06 -1.17
N THR A 125 0.40 12.76 -0.26
CA THR A 125 1.46 13.67 0.19
C THR A 125 2.69 13.68 -0.72
N GLU A 126 2.62 13.00 -1.88
CA GLU A 126 3.68 12.91 -2.89
C GLU A 126 5.01 12.34 -2.37
N GLN A 127 4.96 11.53 -1.30
CA GLN A 127 6.13 10.88 -0.68
C GLN A 127 6.53 9.58 -1.42
N TYR A 128 6.72 9.66 -2.74
CA TYR A 128 6.98 8.49 -3.59
C TYR A 128 8.23 7.71 -3.21
N GLY A 129 9.29 8.40 -2.77
CA GLY A 129 10.53 7.75 -2.30
C GLY A 129 10.29 6.83 -1.11
N ARG A 130 9.45 7.29 -0.16
CA ARG A 130 9.11 6.53 1.05
C ARG A 130 8.20 5.34 0.74
N ILE A 131 7.26 5.49 -0.19
CA ILE A 131 6.48 4.36 -0.76
C ILE A 131 7.42 3.27 -1.27
N GLY A 132 8.38 3.66 -2.11
CA GLY A 132 9.34 2.71 -2.69
C GLY A 132 10.23 2.04 -1.64
N GLU A 133 10.63 2.77 -0.60
CA GLU A 133 11.40 2.22 0.53
C GLU A 133 10.61 1.17 1.31
N ILE A 134 9.40 1.53 1.77
CA ILE A 134 8.52 0.62 2.53
C ILE A 134 8.22 -0.64 1.71
N CYS A 135 7.89 -0.49 0.41
CA CYS A 135 7.64 -1.64 -0.46
C CYS A 135 8.88 -2.52 -0.61
N ARG A 136 10.05 -1.93 -0.88
CA ARG A 136 11.30 -2.68 -1.06
C ARG A 136 11.65 -3.48 0.18
N GLN A 137 11.61 -2.86 1.37
CA GLN A 137 11.89 -3.54 2.62
C GLN A 137 10.83 -4.61 2.93
N GLY A 138 9.55 -4.29 2.71
CA GLY A 138 8.45 -5.21 2.93
C GLY A 138 8.51 -6.46 2.05
N PHE A 139 8.84 -6.31 0.76
CA PHE A 139 8.98 -7.46 -0.13
C PHE A 139 10.14 -8.38 0.30
N ALA A 140 11.27 -7.81 0.73
CA ALA A 140 12.39 -8.60 1.25
C ALA A 140 11.98 -9.45 2.47
N VAL A 141 11.23 -8.87 3.42
CA VAL A 141 10.71 -9.58 4.60
C VAL A 141 9.84 -10.79 4.23
N ILE A 142 9.02 -10.67 3.19
CA ILE A 142 8.13 -11.77 2.77
C ILE A 142 8.89 -12.86 2.01
N GLU A 143 9.89 -12.48 1.23
CA GLU A 143 10.73 -13.41 0.48
C GLU A 143 11.64 -14.23 1.41
N GLU A 144 12.25 -13.60 2.41
CA GLU A 144 13.06 -14.29 3.44
C GLU A 144 12.26 -15.32 4.25
N LYS A 145 10.95 -15.10 4.42
CA LYS A 145 10.06 -16.05 5.13
C LYS A 145 9.61 -17.24 4.27
N GLN A 146 9.90 -17.22 2.96
CA GLN A 146 9.56 -18.31 2.04
C GLN A 146 10.74 -19.25 1.78
N GLU A 147 11.94 -18.91 2.29
CA GLU A 147 13.12 -19.78 2.37
C GLU A 147 13.13 -20.59 3.67
#